data_AF-A0A1F8YG19-F1
#
_entry.id   AF-A0A1F8YG19-F1
#
_cell.length_a   1.000
_cell.length_b   1.000
_cell.length_c   1.000
_cell.angle_alpha   90.00
_cell.angle_beta   90.00
_cell.angle_gamma   90.00
#
_symmetry.space_group_name_H-M   'P 1'
#
loop_
_entity.id
_entity.type
_entity.pdbx_description
1 polymer ?
#
loop_
_entity_poly.entity_id
_entity_poly.type
_entity_poly.pdbx_seq_one_letter_code
_entity_poly.pdbx_strand_id
1 'polypeptide(L)'
;MTIIQNDARKIPLDDNSVDFVFIDSPYSDNIKYSDEKQCVGKISCEKIEFYDELEKVASEITRILKPEKAMGWVIADQWIKKKFTPVGFLLWQRLEKYFEPIDIICLTRKN
;
A
#
# COMPACT_ATOMS: atom_id res chain seq x y z
N MET A 1 -10.39 -21.32 -0.29
CA MET A 1 -9.99 -19.90 -0.32
C MET A 1 -10.79 -19.18 0.74
N THR A 2 -10.15 -18.56 1.71
CA THR A 2 -10.81 -17.78 2.76
C THR A 2 -10.83 -16.32 2.33
N ILE A 3 -11.97 -15.64 2.48
CA ILE A 3 -12.11 -14.20 2.20
C ILE A 3 -12.61 -13.56 3.49
N ILE A 4 -11.94 -12.50 3.94
CA ILE A 4 -12.30 -11.76 5.15
C ILE A 4 -12.44 -10.29 4.76
N GLN A 5 -13.63 -9.71 4.96
CA GLN A 5 -13.82 -8.27 4.80
C GLN A 5 -13.28 -7.57 6.05
N ASN A 6 -12.27 -6.72 5.88
CA ASN A 6 -11.64 -6.03 7.00
C ASN A 6 -10.86 -4.78 6.54
N ASP A 7 -10.55 -3.87 7.48
CA ASP A 7 -9.67 -2.74 7.26
C ASP A 7 -8.19 -3.17 7.27
N ALA A 8 -7.44 -2.93 6.19
CA ALA A 8 -6.04 -3.32 6.10
C ALA A 8 -5.13 -2.66 7.16
N ARG A 9 -5.59 -1.61 7.85
CA ARG A 9 -4.90 -1.00 9.00
C ARG A 9 -5.05 -1.81 10.30
N LYS A 10 -5.77 -2.94 10.28
CA LYS A 10 -5.94 -3.85 11.42
C LYS A 10 -6.21 -5.28 10.94
N ILE A 11 -5.21 -6.00 10.46
CA ILE A 11 -5.40 -7.30 9.79
C ILE A 11 -5.75 -8.37 10.84
N PRO A 12 -6.83 -9.18 10.67
CA PRO A 12 -7.33 -10.10 11.70
C PRO A 12 -6.58 -11.44 11.61
N LEU A 13 -5.25 -11.36 11.57
CA LEU A 13 -4.34 -12.49 11.55
C LEU A 13 -3.34 -12.35 12.70
N ASP A 14 -2.88 -13.50 13.18
CA ASP A 14 -1.87 -13.58 14.23
C ASP A 14 -0.52 -13.05 13.75
N ASP A 15 0.33 -12.68 14.69
CA ASP A 15 1.70 -12.24 14.41
C ASP A 15 2.50 -13.38 13.75
N ASN A 16 3.38 -13.05 12.82
CA ASN A 16 4.24 -14.02 12.12
C ASN A 16 3.47 -15.23 11.52
N SER A 17 2.27 -14.99 10.99
CA SER A 17 1.38 -16.06 10.49
C SER A 17 1.46 -16.26 8.97
N VAL A 18 1.95 -15.28 8.20
CA VAL A 18 1.96 -15.34 6.73
C VAL A 18 3.37 -15.41 6.14
N ASP A 19 3.50 -16.12 5.03
CA ASP A 19 4.78 -16.30 4.31
C ASP A 19 5.03 -15.25 3.22
N PHE A 20 3.99 -14.55 2.77
CA PHE A 20 4.07 -13.50 1.76
C PHE A 20 2.84 -12.60 1.82
N VAL A 21 3.01 -11.32 1.53
CA VAL A 21 1.91 -10.36 1.39
C VAL A 21 2.00 -9.68 0.03
N PHE A 22 0.88 -9.65 -0.70
CA PHE A 22 0.76 -8.92 -1.96
C PHE A 22 -0.32 -7.84 -1.84
N ILE A 23 -0.01 -6.62 -2.27
CA ILE A 23 -0.86 -5.45 -2.09
C ILE A 23 -1.01 -4.70 -3.40
N ASP A 24 -2.25 -4.39 -3.72
CA ASP A 24 -2.64 -3.43 -4.75
C ASP A 24 -3.53 -2.37 -4.07
N SER A 25 -2.89 -1.38 -3.45
CA SER A 25 -3.59 -0.38 -2.64
C SER A 25 -4.30 0.63 -3.54
N PRO A 26 -5.27 1.41 -3.02
CA PRO A 26 -5.70 2.61 -3.71
C PRO A 26 -4.50 3.52 -4.04
N TYR A 27 -4.46 4.11 -5.24
CA TYR A 27 -3.33 4.92 -5.68
C TYR A 27 -3.49 6.41 -5.35
N SER A 28 -4.72 6.89 -5.27
CA SER A 28 -5.12 8.27 -4.94
C SER A 28 -6.67 8.36 -4.93
N ASP A 29 -7.23 9.56 -5.04
CA ASP A 29 -8.67 9.87 -5.11
C ASP A 29 -9.24 10.00 -6.54
N ASN A 30 -8.49 9.52 -7.54
CA ASN A 30 -8.82 9.70 -8.96
C ASN A 30 -9.90 8.76 -9.47
N ILE A 31 -10.12 7.64 -8.79
CA ILE A 31 -11.16 6.67 -9.10
C ILE A 31 -11.90 6.31 -7.83
N LYS A 32 -13.17 5.91 -7.98
CA LYS A 32 -13.99 5.48 -6.85
C LYS A 32 -13.65 4.02 -6.48
N TYR A 33 -12.92 3.84 -5.39
CA TYR A 33 -12.61 2.51 -4.85
C TYR A 33 -13.73 1.93 -3.98
N SER A 34 -14.39 2.76 -3.17
CA SER A 34 -15.43 2.32 -2.23
C SER A 34 -16.28 3.49 -1.73
N ASP A 35 -17.48 3.20 -1.24
CA ASP A 35 -18.35 4.15 -0.54
C ASP A 35 -18.00 4.31 0.96
N GLU A 36 -17.15 3.44 1.51
CA GLU A 36 -16.71 3.48 2.91
C GLU A 36 -16.09 4.83 3.28
N LYS A 37 -16.49 5.40 4.43
CA LYS A 37 -16.04 6.74 4.86
C LYS A 37 -14.53 6.79 5.07
N GLN A 38 -13.97 5.72 5.62
CA GLN A 38 -12.56 5.56 5.94
C GLN A 38 -11.71 5.00 4.78
N CYS A 39 -12.23 4.99 3.54
CA CYS A 39 -11.49 4.51 2.37
C CYS A 39 -10.29 5.43 2.07
N VAL A 40 -9.07 4.88 2.07
CA VAL A 40 -7.83 5.61 1.73
C VAL A 40 -7.87 6.16 0.31
N GLY A 41 -8.57 5.47 -0.61
CA GLY A 41 -8.83 5.93 -1.98
C GLY A 41 -9.74 7.15 -2.09
N LYS A 42 -10.10 7.80 -0.98
CA LYS A 42 -10.75 9.12 -0.94
C LYS A 42 -9.80 10.24 -0.51
N ILE A 43 -8.55 9.90 -0.20
CA ILE A 43 -7.50 10.84 0.18
C ILE A 43 -6.58 11.00 -1.04
N SER A 44 -6.39 12.25 -1.47
CA SER A 44 -5.44 12.55 -2.54
C SER A 44 -4.03 12.18 -2.12
N CYS A 45 -3.27 11.56 -3.02
CA CYS A 45 -1.85 11.27 -2.81
C CYS A 45 -0.97 12.54 -2.72
N GLU A 46 -1.52 13.73 -2.99
CA GLU A 46 -0.81 14.99 -2.75
C GLU A 46 -0.79 15.40 -1.28
N LYS A 47 -1.53 14.70 -0.43
CA LYS A 47 -1.67 14.95 1.00
C LYS A 47 -0.81 13.97 1.79
N ILE A 48 -0.18 14.45 2.87
CA ILE A 48 0.68 13.61 3.70
C ILE A 48 -0.12 12.49 4.38
N GLU A 49 -1.38 12.77 4.68
CA GLU A 49 -2.34 11.86 5.30
C GLU A 49 -2.55 10.58 4.48
N PHE A 50 -2.43 10.65 3.15
CA PHE A 50 -2.49 9.45 2.31
C PHE A 50 -1.39 8.46 2.70
N TYR A 51 -0.16 8.95 2.82
CA TYR A 51 1.00 8.15 3.17
C TYR A 51 0.98 7.70 4.64
N ASP A 52 0.45 8.52 5.54
CA ASP A 52 0.31 8.16 6.95
C ASP A 52 -0.71 7.01 7.12
N GLU A 53 -1.79 6.96 6.32
CA GLU A 53 -2.71 5.83 6.33
C GLU A 53 -2.10 4.55 5.72
N LEU A 54 -1.28 4.67 4.66
CA LEU A 54 -0.57 3.51 4.10
C LEU A 54 0.53 2.99 5.04
N GLU A 55 1.19 3.88 5.79
CA GLU A 55 2.21 3.48 6.78
C GLU A 55 1.61 2.63 7.92
N LYS A 56 0.36 2.90 8.33
CA LYS A 56 -0.36 2.03 9.27
C LYS A 56 -0.53 0.61 8.72
N VAL A 57 -0.82 0.50 7.43
CA VAL A 57 -0.90 -0.81 6.75
C VAL A 57 0.48 -1.47 6.68
N ALA A 58 1.54 -0.71 6.37
CA ALA A 58 2.92 -1.19 6.41
C ALA A 58 3.29 -1.80 7.77
N SER A 59 2.98 -1.09 8.87
CA SER A 59 3.20 -1.59 10.23
C SER A 59 2.43 -2.88 10.53
N GLU A 60 1.19 -3.01 10.05
CA GLU A 60 0.40 -4.23 10.23
C GLU A 60 0.95 -5.41 9.42
N ILE A 61 1.49 -5.15 8.23
CA ILE A 61 2.16 -6.17 7.43
C ILE A 61 3.39 -6.69 8.18
N THR A 62 4.21 -5.80 8.73
CA THR A 62 5.39 -6.19 9.53
C THR A 62 5.01 -7.09 10.70
N ARG A 63 3.85 -6.85 11.33
CA ARG A 63 3.35 -7.67 12.44
C ARG A 63 2.98 -9.08 11.99
N ILE A 64 2.23 -9.23 10.89
CA ILE A 64 1.72 -10.53 10.46
C ILE A 64 2.74 -11.35 9.65
N LEU A 65 3.70 -10.69 9.00
CA LEU A 65 4.68 -11.34 8.15
C LEU A 65 5.73 -12.07 8.99
N LYS A 66 6.02 -13.33 8.66
CA LYS A 66 7.10 -14.07 9.34
C LYS A 66 8.46 -13.38 9.11
N PRO A 67 9.43 -13.54 10.03
CA PRO A 67 10.79 -13.03 9.82
C PRO A 67 11.38 -13.56 8.52
N GLU A 68 12.18 -12.74 7.84
CA GLU A 68 12.88 -13.07 6.58
C GLU A 68 11.96 -13.37 5.38
N LYS A 69 10.66 -13.09 5.49
CA LYS A 69 9.72 -13.16 4.37
C LYS A 69 9.58 -11.81 3.68
N ALA A 70 9.05 -11.85 2.47
CA ALA A 70 8.92 -10.69 1.60
C ALA A 70 7.46 -10.23 1.47
N MET A 71 7.30 -8.99 1.02
CA MET A 71 6.03 -8.45 0.56
C MET A 71 6.19 -7.74 -0.78
N GLY A 72 5.13 -7.71 -1.58
CA GLY A 72 5.07 -6.95 -2.83
C GLY A 72 4.00 -5.86 -2.74
N TRP A 73 4.37 -4.61 -3.01
CA TRP A 73 3.45 -3.48 -3.04
C TRP A 73 3.37 -2.90 -4.45
N VAL A 74 2.19 -2.95 -5.05
CA VAL A 74 1.89 -2.30 -6.32
C VAL A 74 1.27 -0.94 -6.07
N ILE A 75 1.86 0.10 -6.66
CA ILE A 75 1.34 1.46 -6.66
C ILE A 75 1.73 2.17 -7.95
N ALA A 76 0.96 3.19 -8.34
CA ALA A 76 1.26 3.99 -9.52
C ALA A 76 1.45 5.46 -9.13
N ASP A 77 2.42 6.11 -9.78
CA ASP A 77 2.58 7.55 -9.70
C ASP A 77 1.40 8.27 -10.37
N GLN A 78 1.13 9.48 -9.90
CA GLN A 78 0.01 10.27 -10.39
C GLN A 78 0.48 11.35 -11.35
N TRP A 79 -0.20 11.47 -12.49
CA TRP A 79 -0.12 12.63 -13.37
C TRP A 79 -1.49 13.28 -13.54
N ILE A 80 -1.71 14.43 -12.90
CA ILE A 80 -2.98 15.17 -12.95
C ILE A 80 -2.73 16.65 -13.11
N LYS A 81 -3.52 17.31 -13.97
CA LYS A 81 -3.45 18.77 -14.21
C LYS A 81 -2.01 19.27 -14.46
N LYS A 82 -1.22 18.50 -15.22
CA LYS A 82 0.20 18.77 -15.55
C LYS A 82 1.14 18.76 -14.33
N LYS A 83 0.73 18.15 -13.23
CA LYS A 83 1.55 17.92 -12.03
C LYS A 83 1.82 16.42 -11.89
N PHE A 84 3.09 16.10 -11.71
CA PHE A 84 3.56 14.77 -11.37
C PHE A 84 3.69 14.63 -9.86
N THR A 85 3.09 13.59 -9.30
CA THR A 85 3.30 13.18 -7.91
C THR A 85 3.99 11.82 -7.90
N PRO A 86 5.23 11.71 -7.40
CA PRO A 86 5.99 10.46 -7.33
C PRO A 86 5.52 9.60 -6.15
N VAL A 87 4.29 9.10 -6.23
CA VAL A 87 3.63 8.34 -5.17
C VAL A 87 4.46 7.14 -4.72
N GLY A 88 5.03 6.39 -5.67
CA GLY A 88 5.85 5.21 -5.37
C GLY A 88 7.05 5.56 -4.49
N PHE A 89 7.78 6.62 -4.83
CA PHE A 89 8.96 7.05 -4.07
C PHE A 89 8.60 7.66 -2.71
N LEU A 90 7.50 8.39 -2.60
CA LEU A 90 7.04 8.94 -1.33
C LEU A 90 6.56 7.85 -0.37
N LEU A 91 5.90 6.81 -0.89
CA LEU A 91 5.56 5.62 -0.11
C LEU A 91 6.80 4.81 0.26
N TRP A 92 7.75 4.66 -0.65
CA TRP A 92 9.02 3.94 -0.42
C TRP A 92 9.73 4.43 0.85
N GLN A 93 9.85 5.75 1.03
CA GLN A 93 10.45 6.33 2.24
C GLN A 93 9.74 5.95 3.55
N ARG A 94 8.43 5.63 3.49
CA ARG A 94 7.69 5.11 4.65
C ARG A 94 7.96 3.63 4.86
N LEU A 95 8.04 2.85 3.79
CA LEU A 95 8.30 1.41 3.83
C LEU A 95 9.69 1.08 4.37
N GLU A 96 10.72 1.88 4.06
CA GLU A 96 12.10 1.69 4.55
C GLU A 96 12.23 1.74 6.08
N LYS A 97 11.23 2.25 6.80
CA LYS A 97 11.19 2.20 8.27
C LYS A 97 10.91 0.79 8.82
N TYR A 98 10.35 -0.07 7.98
CA TYR A 98 9.81 -1.38 8.36
C TYR A 98 10.41 -2.55 7.59
N PHE A 99 10.89 -2.30 6.36
CA PHE A 99 11.34 -3.34 5.44
C PHE A 99 12.68 -2.97 4.80
N GLU A 100 13.49 -3.98 4.49
CA GLU A 100 14.68 -3.83 3.67
C GLU A 100 14.29 -3.92 2.18
N PRO A 101 14.72 -2.96 1.34
CA PRO A 101 14.54 -3.04 -0.10
C PRO A 101 15.14 -4.29 -0.75
N ILE A 102 14.35 -4.96 -1.58
CA ILE A 102 14.82 -6.10 -2.40
C ILE A 102 14.96 -5.69 -3.87
N ASP A 103 13.90 -5.10 -4.45
CA ASP A 103 13.86 -4.73 -5.86
C ASP A 103 12.79 -3.65 -6.13
N ILE A 104 12.86 -2.99 -7.28
CA ILE A 104 11.83 -2.09 -7.82
C ILE A 104 11.37 -2.64 -9.17
N ILE A 105 10.15 -3.14 -9.21
CA ILE A 105 9.59 -3.80 -10.39
C ILE A 105 8.68 -2.84 -11.17
N CYS A 106 9.06 -2.51 -12.41
CA CYS A 106 8.22 -1.74 -13.31
C CYS A 106 7.16 -2.63 -13.98
N LEU A 107 5.89 -2.41 -13.64
CA LEU A 107 4.77 -3.07 -14.32
C LEU A 107 4.47 -2.36 -15.64
N THR A 108 4.65 -3.09 -16.75
CA THR A 108 4.33 -2.59 -18.09
C THR A 108 3.06 -3.27 -18.60
N ARG A 109 2.21 -2.51 -19.30
CA ARG A 109 1.10 -3.08 -20.06
C ARG A 109 1.53 -3.17 -21.53
N LYS A 110 1.41 -4.35 -22.12
CA LYS A 110 1.52 -4.51 -23.57
C LYS A 110 0.20 -4.03 -24.16
N ASN A 111 0.24 -2.88 -24.83
CA ASN A 111 -0.86 -2.39 -25.66
C ASN A 111 -0.68 -2.91 -27.09
#